data_AF-A0A0W8G1T2-F1
#
_entry.id   AF-A0A0W8G1T2-F1
#
_cell.length_a   1.000
_cell.length_b   1.000
_cell.length_c   1.000
_cell.angle_alpha   90.00
_cell.angle_beta   90.00
_cell.angle_gamma   90.00
#
_symmetry.space_group_name_H-M   'P 1'
#
loop_
_entity.id
_entity.type
_entity.pdbx_description
1 polymer ?
#
loop_
_entity_poly.entity_id
_entity_poly.type
_entity_poly.pdbx_seq_one_letter_code
_entity_poly.pdbx_strand_id
1 'polypeptide(L)'
;MGQAGRGRVEAAFSWDHVVTRYLALWEELRREPVPDRDVLRAMPHPMHIPYGRVFGGHPSALLDPALLVTASRAGQAVYRGQDFPVIYPALDAMLDLEFLKRLLVLARNPLSVAELSGKLQGVAADMDAERAALFILWALKHDLLERAGDAATIRHAEPGQTGGPDRDPA
;
A
#
# COMPACT_ATOMS: atom_id res chain seq x y z
N MET A 1 3.84 45.34 12.10
CA MET A 1 4.80 44.46 11.39
C MET A 1 4.37 44.01 9.98
N GLY A 2 3.26 44.49 9.39
CA GLY A 2 2.80 44.05 8.05
C GLY A 2 3.12 44.96 6.85
N GLN A 3 3.53 46.22 7.07
CA GLN A 3 3.73 47.18 5.98
C GLN A 3 4.96 46.90 5.12
N ALA A 4 6.08 46.49 5.73
CA ALA A 4 7.29 46.11 4.99
C ALA A 4 7.07 44.85 4.13
N GLY A 5 6.27 43.89 4.63
CA GLY A 5 5.87 42.71 3.87
C GLY A 5 4.98 43.06 2.68
N ARG A 6 3.97 43.93 2.89
CA ARG A 6 3.11 44.43 1.82
C ARG A 6 3.91 45.19 0.75
N GLY A 7 4.81 46.08 1.14
CA GLY A 7 5.65 46.82 0.21
C GLY A 7 6.53 45.90 -0.65
N ARG A 8 7.05 44.82 -0.08
CA ARG A 8 7.82 43.81 -0.84
C ARG A 8 6.95 43.06 -1.85
N VAL A 9 5.71 42.70 -1.48
CA VAL A 9 4.79 42.00 -2.38
C VAL A 9 4.39 42.89 -3.55
N GLU A 10 3.99 44.13 -3.28
CA GLU A 10 3.59 45.09 -4.34
C GLU A 10 4.76 45.42 -5.28
N ALA A 11 5.98 45.53 -4.76
CA ALA A 11 7.15 45.90 -5.55
C ALA A 11 7.74 44.74 -6.38
N ALA A 12 7.70 43.50 -5.88
CA ALA A 12 8.46 42.38 -6.46
C ALA A 12 7.62 41.14 -6.80
N PHE A 13 6.38 41.06 -6.33
CA PHE A 13 5.50 39.89 -6.52
C PHE A 13 4.11 40.28 -7.03
N SER A 14 3.96 41.51 -7.51
CA SER A 14 2.79 41.89 -8.31
C SER A 14 2.77 41.09 -9.61
N TRP A 15 1.58 40.88 -10.15
CA TRP A 15 1.43 39.98 -11.29
C TRP A 15 2.16 40.48 -12.54
N ASP A 16 2.13 41.79 -12.77
CA ASP A 16 2.89 42.45 -13.85
C ASP A 16 4.39 42.19 -13.72
N HIS A 17 4.94 42.26 -12.51
CA HIS A 17 6.36 42.03 -12.26
C HIS A 17 6.76 40.56 -12.44
N VAL A 18 5.92 39.63 -11.94
CA VAL A 18 6.18 38.18 -12.07
C VAL A 18 6.13 37.76 -13.53
N VAL A 19 5.11 38.19 -14.28
CA VAL A 19 4.99 37.87 -15.71
C VAL A 19 6.17 38.43 -16.50
N THR A 20 6.57 39.68 -16.22
CA THR A 20 7.72 40.30 -16.90
C THR A 20 9.01 39.51 -16.64
N ARG A 21 9.28 39.13 -15.39
CA ARG A 21 10.45 38.33 -15.03
C ARG A 21 10.42 36.93 -15.64
N TYR A 22 9.24 36.32 -15.70
CA TYR A 22 9.08 35.00 -16.29
C TYR A 22 9.33 35.02 -17.80
N LEU A 23 8.84 36.04 -18.50
CA LEU A 23 9.11 36.23 -19.93
C LEU A 23 10.59 36.52 -20.21
N ALA A 24 11.22 37.35 -19.38
CA ALA A 24 12.66 37.62 -19.49
C ALA A 24 13.48 36.33 -19.32
N LEU A 25 13.17 35.53 -18.28
CA LEU A 25 13.81 34.23 -18.05
C LEU A 25 13.63 33.29 -19.25
N TRP A 26 12.42 33.22 -19.82
CA TRP A 26 12.18 32.38 -21.00
C TRP A 26 13.02 32.78 -22.20
N GLU A 27 13.16 34.08 -22.42
CA GLU A 27 13.95 34.61 -23.53
C GLU A 27 15.46 34.42 -23.29
N GLU A 28 15.93 34.47 -22.04
CA GLU A 28 17.29 34.06 -21.65
C GLU A 28 17.52 32.57 -21.93
N LEU A 29 16.65 31.69 -21.42
CA LEU A 29 16.76 30.24 -21.62
C LEU A 29 16.70 29.82 -23.10
N ARG A 30 15.94 30.55 -23.92
CA ARG A 30 15.84 30.28 -25.36
C ARG A 30 17.15 30.56 -26.10
N ARG A 31 17.94 31.53 -25.64
CA ARG A 31 19.23 31.89 -26.26
C ARG A 31 20.36 30.98 -25.86
N GLU A 32 20.19 30.23 -24.76
CA GLU A 32 21.19 29.29 -24.31
C GLU A 32 21.41 28.21 -25.37
N PRO A 33 22.66 27.97 -25.81
CA PRO A 33 22.94 26.92 -26.77
C PRO A 33 22.53 25.57 -26.18
N VAL A 34 21.73 24.82 -26.92
CA VAL A 34 21.39 23.45 -26.53
C VAL A 34 22.68 22.63 -26.58
N PRO A 35 23.08 21.97 -25.48
CA PRO A 35 24.17 21.00 -25.48
C PRO A 35 23.97 19.93 -26.55
N ASP A 36 24.97 19.07 -26.77
CA ASP A 36 24.90 18.00 -27.77
C ASP A 36 23.52 17.30 -27.77
N ARG A 37 22.78 17.50 -28.87
CA ARG A 37 21.40 17.02 -29.01
C ARG A 37 21.34 15.51 -28.99
N ASP A 38 22.40 14.83 -29.42
CA ASP A 38 22.44 13.38 -29.45
C ASP A 38 22.64 12.81 -28.04
N VAL A 39 23.41 13.50 -27.19
CA VAL A 39 23.49 13.19 -25.75
C VAL A 39 22.14 13.39 -25.07
N LEU A 40 21.47 14.52 -25.31
CA LEU A 40 20.17 14.80 -24.69
C LEU A 40 19.07 13.82 -25.11
N ARG A 41 19.09 13.33 -26.36
CA ARG A 41 18.16 12.30 -26.83
C ARG A 41 18.37 10.95 -26.16
N ALA A 42 19.60 10.63 -25.77
CA ALA A 42 19.93 9.39 -25.08
C ALA A 42 19.59 9.45 -23.58
N MET A 43 19.40 10.63 -23.01
CA MET A 43 19.04 10.80 -21.61
C MET A 43 17.55 10.54 -21.36
N PRO A 44 17.18 9.86 -20.25
CA PRO A 44 15.80 9.79 -19.82
C PRO A 44 15.24 11.19 -19.61
N HIS A 45 14.04 11.43 -20.11
CA HIS A 45 13.38 12.72 -19.94
C HIS A 45 13.30 13.09 -18.44
N PRO A 46 13.54 14.33 -18.01
CA PRO A 46 13.51 14.69 -16.58
C PRO A 46 12.19 14.38 -15.86
N MET A 47 11.08 14.34 -16.61
CA MET A 47 9.76 13.92 -16.11
C MET A 47 9.47 12.41 -16.31
N HIS A 48 10.42 11.63 -16.80
CA HIS A 48 10.28 10.18 -16.90
C HIS A 48 10.32 9.57 -15.50
N ILE A 49 9.21 8.98 -15.09
CA ILE A 49 9.14 8.18 -13.88
C ILE A 49 9.50 6.74 -14.27
N PRO A 50 10.59 6.14 -13.73
CA PRO A 50 10.94 4.76 -14.04
C PRO A 50 10.00 3.81 -13.27
N TYR A 51 8.76 3.65 -13.76
CA TYR A 51 7.68 2.92 -13.08
C TYR A 51 8.12 1.52 -12.61
N GLY A 52 8.82 0.75 -13.44
CA GLY A 52 9.31 -0.59 -13.06
C GLY A 52 10.26 -0.57 -11.85
N ARG A 53 11.08 0.49 -11.70
CA ARG A 53 11.94 0.67 -10.54
C ARG A 53 11.16 1.19 -9.33
N VAL A 54 10.31 2.19 -9.54
CA VAL A 54 9.52 2.83 -8.46
C VAL A 54 8.55 1.84 -7.83
N PHE A 55 7.90 1.01 -8.64
CA PHE A 55 6.90 0.05 -8.22
C PHE A 55 7.42 -1.39 -8.16
N GLY A 56 8.73 -1.62 -8.32
CA GLY A 56 9.30 -2.97 -8.31
C GLY A 56 9.17 -3.71 -6.97
N GLY A 57 9.00 -2.98 -5.87
CA GLY A 57 8.67 -3.56 -4.56
C GLY A 57 7.18 -3.78 -4.32
N HIS A 58 6.30 -3.39 -5.25
CA HIS A 58 4.88 -3.68 -5.15
C HIS A 58 4.62 -5.11 -5.65
N PRO A 59 3.61 -5.81 -5.12
CA PRO A 59 3.29 -7.17 -5.57
C PRO A 59 3.03 -7.17 -7.08
N SER A 60 3.96 -7.72 -7.85
CA SER A 60 3.83 -7.94 -9.30
C SER A 60 3.27 -9.32 -9.62
N ALA A 61 3.10 -10.17 -8.61
CA ALA A 61 2.56 -11.51 -8.76
C ALA A 61 1.04 -11.46 -8.81
N LEU A 62 0.46 -12.22 -9.74
CA LEU A 62 -0.96 -12.53 -9.74
C LEU A 62 -1.30 -13.42 -8.54
N LEU A 63 -2.57 -13.43 -8.16
CA LEU A 63 -3.06 -14.34 -7.12
C LEU A 63 -2.97 -15.78 -7.64
N ASP A 64 -1.94 -16.50 -7.21
CA ASP A 64 -1.71 -17.89 -7.60
C ASP A 64 -2.81 -18.80 -7.03
N PRO A 65 -3.57 -19.54 -7.85
CA PRO A 65 -4.59 -20.48 -7.39
C PRO A 65 -4.07 -21.55 -6.43
N ALA A 66 -2.78 -21.92 -6.52
CA ALA A 66 -2.15 -22.92 -5.67
C ALA A 66 -1.61 -22.35 -4.35
N LEU A 67 -1.60 -21.03 -4.17
CA LEU A 67 -1.13 -20.40 -2.94
C LEU A 67 -2.00 -20.85 -1.76
N LEU A 68 -1.38 -21.44 -0.74
CA LEU A 68 -2.05 -21.79 0.50
C LEU A 68 -2.17 -20.55 1.40
N VAL A 69 -3.38 -20.26 1.84
CA VAL A 69 -3.70 -19.15 2.74
C VAL A 69 -4.41 -19.66 3.98
N THR A 70 -4.23 -18.96 5.09
CA THR A 70 -4.92 -19.20 6.36
C THR A 70 -5.29 -17.87 7.01
N ALA A 71 -6.32 -17.86 7.86
CA ALA A 71 -6.69 -16.70 8.65
C ALA A 71 -5.57 -16.37 9.64
N SER A 72 -5.06 -15.14 9.55
CA SER A 72 -4.03 -14.62 10.47
C SER A 72 -4.61 -14.43 11.87
N ARG A 73 -3.76 -14.04 12.83
CA ARG A 73 -4.24 -13.61 14.16
C ARG A 73 -5.25 -12.46 14.08
N ALA A 74 -5.02 -11.47 13.22
CA ALA A 74 -5.94 -10.35 13.02
C ALA A 74 -7.25 -10.82 12.38
N GLY A 75 -7.16 -11.68 11.35
CA GLY A 75 -8.34 -12.31 10.75
C GLY A 75 -9.19 -13.10 11.75
N GLN A 76 -8.55 -13.84 12.66
CA GLN A 76 -9.25 -14.56 13.72
C GLN A 76 -9.93 -13.61 14.73
N ALA A 77 -9.33 -12.47 15.06
CA ALA A 77 -9.93 -11.46 15.92
C ALA A 77 -11.18 -10.83 15.26
N VAL A 78 -11.09 -10.48 13.97
CA VAL A 78 -12.22 -9.95 13.19
C VAL A 78 -13.37 -10.95 13.13
N TYR A 79 -13.07 -12.22 12.85
CA TYR A 79 -14.06 -13.28 12.85
C TYR A 79 -14.78 -13.40 14.22
N ARG A 80 -14.03 -13.32 15.33
CA ARG A 80 -14.57 -13.40 16.69
C ARG A 80 -15.26 -12.11 17.17
N GLY A 81 -15.34 -11.07 16.33
CA GLY A 81 -15.90 -9.77 16.71
C GLY A 81 -15.07 -9.02 17.75
N GLN A 82 -13.79 -9.36 17.87
CA GLN A 82 -12.82 -8.71 18.77
C GLN A 82 -12.08 -7.55 18.09
N ASP A 83 -12.19 -7.47 16.76
CA ASP A 83 -11.64 -6.40 15.93
C ASP A 83 -12.59 -6.12 14.75
N PHE A 84 -12.50 -4.93 14.16
CA PHE A 84 -13.38 -4.47 13.09
C PHE A 84 -12.57 -3.85 11.95
N PRO A 85 -12.55 -4.47 10.76
CA PRO A 85 -11.83 -3.94 9.63
C PRO A 85 -12.47 -2.64 9.15
N VAL A 86 -11.64 -1.65 8.83
CA VAL A 86 -12.09 -0.39 8.23
C VAL A 86 -12.34 -0.62 6.73
N ILE A 87 -13.61 -0.80 6.36
CA ILE A 87 -14.04 -0.82 4.97
C ILE A 87 -14.32 0.62 4.56
N TYR A 88 -13.58 1.14 3.58
CA TYR A 88 -13.80 2.49 3.09
C TYR A 88 -15.20 2.59 2.44
N PRO A 89 -15.96 3.69 2.62
CA PRO A 89 -17.31 3.82 2.07
C PRO A 89 -17.40 3.59 0.56
N ALA A 90 -16.34 3.92 -0.19
CA ALA A 90 -16.27 3.67 -1.63
C ALA A 90 -16.19 2.18 -2.01
N LEU A 91 -15.84 1.30 -1.07
CA LEU A 91 -15.74 -0.15 -1.26
C LEU A 91 -16.91 -0.91 -0.64
N ASP A 92 -17.83 -0.24 0.06
CA ASP A 92 -18.92 -0.86 0.83
C ASP A 92 -19.87 -1.66 -0.08
N ALA A 93 -20.03 -1.23 -1.34
CA ALA A 93 -20.80 -1.95 -2.35
C ALA A 93 -20.11 -3.25 -2.85
N MET A 94 -18.80 -3.36 -2.70
CA MET A 94 -17.99 -4.48 -3.21
C MET A 94 -17.59 -5.47 -2.11
N LEU A 95 -17.37 -4.96 -0.89
CA LEU A 95 -16.88 -5.71 0.26
C LEU A 95 -17.89 -5.62 1.40
N ASP A 96 -18.62 -6.71 1.60
CA ASP A 96 -19.51 -6.89 2.73
C ASP A 96 -18.80 -7.58 3.90
N LEU A 97 -19.03 -7.07 5.11
CA LEU A 97 -18.43 -7.58 6.34
C LEU A 97 -18.90 -9.00 6.66
N GLU A 98 -20.14 -9.38 6.33
CA GLU A 98 -20.58 -10.75 6.58
C GLU A 98 -19.84 -11.76 5.70
N PHE A 99 -19.69 -11.46 4.41
CA PHE A 99 -18.88 -12.28 3.51
C PHE A 99 -17.42 -12.34 3.93
N LEU A 100 -16.84 -11.23 4.40
CA LEU A 100 -15.48 -11.23 4.92
C LEU A 100 -15.35 -12.17 6.12
N LYS A 101 -16.30 -12.16 7.06
CA LYS A 101 -16.32 -13.10 8.18
C LYS A 101 -16.44 -14.55 7.71
N ARG A 102 -17.28 -14.84 6.72
CA ARG A 102 -17.41 -16.19 6.14
C ARG A 102 -16.11 -16.67 5.50
N LEU A 103 -15.42 -15.81 4.75
CA LEU A 103 -14.09 -16.09 4.20
C LEU A 103 -13.11 -16.47 5.31
N LEU A 104 -13.07 -15.70 6.40
CA LEU A 104 -12.16 -15.96 7.53
C LEU A 104 -12.49 -17.26 8.26
N VAL A 105 -13.77 -17.64 8.35
CA VAL A 105 -14.19 -18.95 8.88
C VAL A 105 -13.71 -20.09 8.00
N LEU A 106 -13.84 -19.97 6.69
CA LEU A 106 -13.41 -20.99 5.74
C LEU A 106 -11.89 -21.19 5.81
N ALA A 107 -11.14 -20.09 5.91
CA ALA A 107 -9.68 -20.06 5.98
C ALA A 107 -9.11 -20.34 7.38
N ARG A 108 -9.89 -20.83 8.36
CA ARG A 108 -9.37 -21.19 9.69
C ARG A 108 -8.29 -22.28 9.66
N ASN A 109 -8.33 -23.09 8.61
CA ASN A 109 -7.30 -24.06 8.27
C ASN A 109 -6.72 -23.67 6.90
N PRO A 110 -5.45 -23.99 6.63
CA PRO A 110 -4.83 -23.76 5.33
C PRO A 110 -5.68 -24.32 4.18
N LEU A 111 -5.96 -23.46 3.20
CA LEU A 111 -6.65 -23.80 1.95
C LEU A 111 -5.94 -23.13 0.78
N SER A 112 -5.95 -23.77 -0.39
CA SER A 112 -5.53 -23.10 -1.60
C SER A 112 -6.48 -21.96 -1.96
N VAL A 113 -6.00 -20.92 -2.64
CA VAL A 113 -6.84 -19.86 -3.18
C VAL A 113 -7.95 -20.45 -4.06
N ALA A 114 -7.65 -21.44 -4.89
CA ALA A 114 -8.64 -22.10 -5.75
C ALA A 114 -9.80 -22.72 -4.94
N GLU A 115 -9.48 -23.46 -3.88
CA GLU A 115 -10.48 -24.07 -3.01
C GLU A 115 -11.29 -23.03 -2.24
N LEU A 116 -10.63 -21.98 -1.73
CA LEU A 116 -11.29 -20.92 -1.00
C LEU A 116 -12.26 -20.14 -1.89
N SER A 117 -11.84 -19.77 -3.11
CA SER A 117 -12.71 -19.15 -4.10
C SER A 117 -13.89 -20.04 -4.48
N GLY A 118 -13.68 -21.34 -4.71
CA GLY A 118 -14.75 -22.28 -5.02
C GLY A 118 -15.76 -22.41 -3.88
N LYS A 119 -15.30 -22.44 -2.63
CA LYS A 119 -16.18 -22.47 -1.45
C LYS A 119 -16.97 -21.17 -1.30
N LEU A 120 -16.37 -20.01 -1.56
CA LEU A 120 -17.07 -18.73 -1.50
C LEU A 120 -18.18 -18.63 -2.55
N GLN A 121 -17.91 -19.07 -3.78
CA GLN A 121 -18.92 -19.14 -4.85
C GLN A 121 -20.07 -20.08 -4.47
N GLY A 122 -19.80 -21.17 -3.75
CA GLY A 122 -20.83 -22.08 -3.26
C GLY A 122 -21.69 -21.54 -2.11
N VAL A 123 -21.26 -20.46 -1.44
CA VAL A 123 -21.95 -19.90 -0.27
C VAL A 123 -23.02 -18.88 -0.66
N ALA A 124 -22.90 -18.23 -1.82
CA ALA A 124 -23.89 -17.26 -2.27
C ALA A 124 -24.03 -17.21 -3.80
N ALA A 125 -25.28 -17.08 -4.25
CA ALA A 125 -25.62 -17.12 -5.67
C ALA A 125 -25.09 -15.92 -6.47
N ASP A 126 -24.76 -14.81 -5.81
CA ASP A 126 -24.22 -13.58 -6.39
C ASP A 126 -22.69 -13.46 -6.25
N MET A 127 -22.02 -14.53 -5.80
CA MET A 127 -20.56 -14.58 -5.66
C MET A 127 -19.94 -15.21 -6.90
N ASP A 128 -19.38 -14.38 -7.79
CA ASP A 128 -18.59 -14.84 -8.92
C ASP A 128 -17.10 -15.00 -8.57
N ALA A 129 -16.31 -15.48 -9.54
CA ALA A 129 -14.89 -15.73 -9.35
C ALA A 129 -14.08 -14.44 -9.09
N GLU A 130 -14.45 -13.33 -9.73
CA GLU A 130 -13.74 -12.06 -9.62
C GLU A 130 -13.97 -11.43 -8.24
N ARG A 131 -15.22 -11.46 -7.76
CA ARG A 131 -15.60 -11.01 -6.42
C ARG A 131 -14.92 -11.88 -5.35
N ALA A 132 -14.90 -13.20 -5.51
CA ALA A 132 -14.18 -14.07 -4.59
C ALA A 132 -12.67 -13.73 -4.53
N ALA A 133 -12.03 -13.49 -5.69
CA ALA A 133 -10.64 -13.08 -5.77
C ALA A 133 -10.39 -11.70 -5.13
N LEU A 134 -11.30 -10.75 -5.32
CA LEU A 134 -11.26 -9.44 -4.67
C LEU A 134 -11.26 -9.56 -3.15
N PHE A 135 -12.16 -10.37 -2.58
CA PHE A 135 -12.21 -10.60 -1.13
C PHE A 135 -10.91 -11.21 -0.60
N ILE A 136 -10.33 -12.19 -1.31
CA ILE A 136 -9.07 -12.83 -0.90
C ILE A 136 -7.90 -11.84 -0.97
N LEU A 137 -7.77 -11.09 -2.07
CA LEU A 137 -6.72 -10.07 -2.24
C LEU A 137 -6.84 -8.96 -1.21
N TRP A 138 -8.07 -8.50 -0.94
CA TRP A 138 -8.32 -7.48 0.06
C TRP A 138 -7.94 -7.99 1.45
N ALA A 139 -8.36 -9.20 1.82
CA ALA A 139 -8.01 -9.81 3.10
C ALA A 139 -6.49 -10.03 3.26
N LEU A 140 -5.77 -10.41 2.20
CA LEU A 140 -4.30 -10.50 2.20
C LEU A 140 -3.64 -9.13 2.36
N LYS A 141 -4.12 -8.12 1.63
CA LYS A 141 -3.59 -6.74 1.70
C LYS A 141 -3.74 -6.13 3.10
N HIS A 142 -4.77 -6.54 3.83
CA HIS A 142 -5.10 -6.04 5.16
C HIS A 142 -4.67 -7.00 6.28
N ASP A 143 -3.77 -7.94 5.99
CA ASP A 143 -3.21 -8.91 6.95
C ASP A 143 -4.27 -9.74 7.70
N LEU A 144 -5.46 -9.91 7.12
CA LEU A 144 -6.52 -10.79 7.67
C LEU A 144 -6.33 -12.24 7.21
N LEU A 145 -5.73 -12.42 6.03
CA LEU A 145 -5.17 -13.68 5.56
C LEU A 145 -3.64 -13.58 5.52
N GLU A 146 -2.98 -14.71 5.74
CA GLU A 146 -1.54 -14.88 5.58
C GLU A 146 -1.25 -16.14 4.78
N ARG A 147 -0.03 -16.25 4.23
CA ARG A 147 0.40 -17.47 3.54
C ARG A 147 0.61 -18.58 4.56
N ALA A 148 0.05 -19.76 4.29
CA ALA A 148 0.22 -20.88 5.19
C ALA A 148 1.68 -21.33 5.22
N GLY A 149 2.33 -21.23 6.38
CA GLY A 149 3.74 -21.57 6.57
C GLY A 149 4.65 -20.36 6.87
N ASP A 150 4.19 -19.13 6.64
CA ASP A 150 4.91 -17.91 7.00
C ASP A 150 4.72 -17.58 8.49
N ALA A 151 5.30 -18.40 9.38
CA ALA A 151 5.16 -18.28 10.83
C ALA A 151 5.97 -17.12 11.49
N ALA A 152 6.33 -16.08 10.72
CA ALA A 152 7.05 -14.91 11.22
C ALA A 152 6.57 -13.68 10.44
N THR A 153 5.86 -12.73 11.05
CA THR A 153 6.43 -11.56 11.72
C THR A 153 5.21 -10.83 12.28
N ILE A 154 4.93 -10.75 13.58
CA ILE A 154 5.63 -10.00 14.62
C ILE A 154 5.48 -10.80 15.93
N ARG A 155 6.54 -11.49 16.36
CA ARG A 155 6.68 -11.80 17.79
C ARG A 155 7.26 -10.55 18.41
N HIS A 156 6.43 -9.78 19.10
CA HIS A 156 6.94 -8.79 20.04
C HIS A 156 7.88 -9.52 20.99
N ALA A 157 9.15 -9.14 20.98
CA ALA A 157 10.09 -9.52 22.01
C ALA A 157 9.52 -9.01 23.34
N GLU A 158 9.13 -9.92 24.23
CA GLU A 158 8.87 -9.56 25.61
C GLU A 158 10.19 -9.14 26.26
N PRO A 159 10.28 -7.94 26.88
CA PRO A 159 11.42 -7.57 27.68
C PRO A 159 11.27 -8.15 29.09
N GLY A 160 12.25 -8.96 29.51
CA GLY A 160 12.59 -9.12 30.93
C GLY A 160 12.08 -10.37 31.64
N GLN A 161 12.82 -11.48 31.49
CA GLN A 161 13.02 -12.42 32.60
C GLN A 161 14.49 -12.38 33.02
N THR A 162 14.83 -11.46 33.91
CA THR A 162 16.01 -11.59 34.78
C THR A 162 15.62 -12.47 35.97
N GLY A 163 15.75 -13.78 35.80
CA GLY A 163 15.82 -14.73 36.91
C GLY A 163 17.28 -15.12 37.11
N GLY A 164 17.87 -14.75 38.26
CA GLY A 164 19.24 -15.12 38.62
C GLY A 164 19.41 -16.63 38.83
N PRO A 165 20.66 -17.07 38.96
CA PRO A 165 20.95 -17.80 40.18
C PRO A 165 22.24 -17.34 40.86
N ASP A 166 22.05 -17.06 42.13
CA ASP A 166 22.95 -17.27 43.25
C ASP A 166 23.77 -18.58 43.11
N ARG A 167 25.11 -18.50 43.22
CA ARG A 167 26.01 -19.54 43.74
C ARG A 167 27.38 -18.96 44.07
N ASP A 168 27.68 -19.01 45.37
CA ASP A 168 28.97 -18.75 46.05
C ASP A 168 30.20 -19.38 45.38
N PRO A 169 31.39 -18.77 45.53
CA PRO A 169 32.65 -19.49 45.56
C PRO A 169 33.14 -19.67 47.01
N ALA A 170 33.64 -20.87 47.29
CA ALA A 170 34.48 -21.19 48.44
C ALA A 170 35.84 -20.46 48.40
#